data_AF-A0A9E2P030-F1
#
_entry.id   AF-A0A9E2P030-F1
#
_cell.length_a   1.000
_cell.length_b   1.000
_cell.length_c   1.000
_cell.angle_alpha   90.00
_cell.angle_beta   90.00
_cell.angle_gamma   90.00
#
_symmetry.space_group_name_H-M   'P 1'
#
loop_
_entity.id
_entity.type
_entity.pdbx_description
1 polymer ?
#
loop_
_entity_poly.entity_id
_entity_poly.type
_entity_poly.pdbx_seq_one_letter_code
_entity_poly.pdbx_strand_id
1 'polypeptide(L)'
;SKELYVKIFDKLLELPENSKLLHNYSEDMYAFVLEDINSGLANKEASLLATEIMGRINKSTSFKNLFNLYLANTEEDLNTVIEASLLKTLPVSETVALSLMEDTSVSVREKLSFFYLVQSSPEISDIFKSDLAEKLLSIATINVGDSEEERAELIELQFATLHRLSSSLWVKAMDTVVDFFPIARSEYEQGLISAEQFVDVLYCLQNFATNGSVAVLNGYLKDLNSAASTDMSSVDENVVMAVITGLGALGSKEAFDNLLYVTYLPYSEKVRTTARDAMAMLQW
;
A
#
# COMPACT_ATOMS: atom_id res chain seq x y z
N SER A 1 -10.86 -41.80 11.04
CA SER A 1 -9.41 -41.96 10.83
C SER A 1 -8.97 -40.94 9.79
N LYS A 2 -7.72 -40.47 9.82
CA LYS A 2 -7.14 -39.52 8.85
C LYS A 2 -7.48 -39.83 7.38
N GLU A 3 -7.43 -41.11 7.02
CA GLU A 3 -7.80 -41.61 5.68
C GLU A 3 -9.26 -41.34 5.27
N LEU A 4 -10.18 -41.21 6.24
CA LEU A 4 -11.58 -40.92 5.96
C LEU A 4 -11.76 -39.48 5.50
N TYR A 5 -11.05 -38.51 6.11
CA TYR A 5 -11.12 -37.11 5.72
C TYR A 5 -10.56 -36.89 4.31
N VAL A 6 -9.40 -37.48 4.01
CA VAL A 6 -8.82 -37.44 2.66
C VAL A 6 -9.81 -37.95 1.62
N LYS A 7 -10.39 -39.15 1.83
CA LYS A 7 -11.40 -39.71 0.91
C LYS A 7 -12.65 -38.85 0.75
N ILE A 8 -13.08 -38.17 1.81
CA ILE A 8 -14.22 -37.24 1.75
C ILE A 8 -13.85 -36.02 0.90
N PHE A 9 -12.70 -35.40 1.16
CA PHE A 9 -12.27 -34.21 0.43
C PHE A 9 -11.96 -34.51 -1.04
N ASP A 10 -11.35 -35.66 -1.36
CA ASP A 10 -11.19 -36.12 -2.75
C ASP A 10 -12.53 -36.17 -3.49
N LYS A 11 -13.58 -36.70 -2.82
CA LYS A 11 -14.91 -36.76 -3.40
C LYS A 11 -15.57 -35.39 -3.55
N LEU A 12 -15.28 -34.45 -2.65
CA LEU A 12 -15.74 -33.07 -2.78
C LEU A 12 -15.00 -32.36 -3.92
N LEU A 13 -13.72 -32.65 -4.17
CA LEU A 13 -12.97 -32.10 -5.29
C LEU A 13 -13.56 -32.51 -6.66
N GLU A 14 -14.20 -33.67 -6.75
CA GLU A 14 -14.89 -34.09 -7.98
C GLU A 14 -16.16 -33.25 -8.29
N LEU A 15 -16.67 -32.47 -7.33
CA LEU A 15 -17.90 -31.70 -7.51
C LEU A 15 -17.65 -30.41 -8.34
N PRO A 16 -18.66 -29.92 -9.09
CA PRO A 16 -18.61 -28.61 -9.73
C PRO A 16 -18.48 -27.46 -8.71
N GLU A 17 -17.83 -26.36 -9.10
CA GLU A 17 -17.58 -25.20 -8.21
C GLU A 17 -18.87 -24.54 -7.68
N ASN A 18 -19.96 -24.63 -8.44
CA ASN A 18 -21.28 -24.11 -8.05
C ASN A 18 -22.12 -25.11 -7.23
N SER A 19 -21.51 -26.22 -6.78
CA SER A 19 -22.20 -27.24 -6.00
C SER A 19 -22.64 -26.69 -4.63
N LYS A 20 -23.93 -26.79 -4.35
CA LYS A 20 -24.50 -26.42 -3.05
C LYS A 20 -23.86 -27.21 -1.90
N LEU A 21 -23.42 -28.44 -2.15
CA LEU A 21 -22.73 -29.26 -1.14
C LEU A 21 -21.42 -28.61 -0.72
N LEU A 22 -20.59 -28.13 -1.66
CA LEU A 22 -19.34 -27.45 -1.34
C LEU A 22 -19.59 -26.22 -0.45
N HIS A 23 -20.60 -25.44 -0.78
CA HIS A 23 -20.96 -24.26 0.00
C HIS A 23 -21.40 -24.60 1.43
N ASN A 24 -22.12 -25.70 1.63
CA ASN A 24 -22.61 -26.10 2.95
C ASN A 24 -21.47 -26.56 3.88
N TYR A 25 -20.38 -27.11 3.32
CA TYR A 25 -19.24 -27.59 4.10
C TYR A 25 -18.12 -26.55 4.25
N SER A 26 -18.28 -25.33 3.74
CA SER A 26 -17.22 -24.29 3.77
C SER A 26 -16.75 -23.97 5.19
N GLU A 27 -17.69 -23.84 6.13
CA GLU A 27 -17.40 -23.56 7.54
C GLU A 27 -16.78 -24.76 8.24
N ASP A 28 -17.27 -25.97 7.93
CA ASP A 28 -16.73 -27.22 8.50
C ASP A 28 -15.28 -27.46 8.02
N MET A 29 -14.98 -27.16 6.75
CA MET A 29 -13.64 -27.24 6.19
C MET A 29 -12.70 -26.22 6.84
N TYR A 30 -13.15 -24.98 7.02
CA TYR A 30 -12.38 -23.97 7.74
C TYR A 30 -12.08 -24.39 9.18
N ALA A 31 -13.11 -24.84 9.92
CA ALA A 31 -12.95 -25.29 11.30
C ALA A 31 -11.99 -26.49 11.39
N PHE A 32 -12.09 -27.45 10.45
CA PHE A 32 -11.19 -28.59 10.37
C PHE A 32 -9.73 -28.17 10.16
N VAL A 33 -9.46 -27.28 9.18
CA VAL A 33 -8.09 -26.83 8.89
C VAL A 33 -7.53 -26.06 10.08
N LEU A 34 -8.33 -25.19 10.71
CA LEU A 34 -7.92 -24.43 11.88
C LEU A 34 -7.59 -25.33 13.08
N GLU A 35 -8.41 -26.36 13.34
CA GLU A 35 -8.13 -27.35 14.37
C GLU A 35 -6.84 -28.12 14.06
N ASP A 36 -6.65 -28.54 12.81
CA ASP A 36 -5.47 -29.29 12.40
C ASP A 36 -4.19 -28.45 12.56
N ILE A 37 -4.21 -27.17 12.19
CA ILE A 37 -3.10 -26.22 12.44
C ILE A 37 -2.76 -26.16 13.93
N ASN A 38 -3.77 -25.95 14.78
CA ASN A 38 -3.58 -25.86 16.23
C ASN A 38 -3.08 -27.18 16.86
N SER A 39 -3.30 -28.31 16.18
CA SER A 39 -2.83 -29.64 16.61
C SER A 39 -1.45 -30.02 16.07
N GLY A 40 -0.78 -29.14 15.34
CA GLY A 40 0.52 -29.43 14.71
C GLY A 40 0.41 -30.22 13.40
N LEU A 41 -0.65 -29.98 12.62
CA LEU A 41 -0.89 -30.52 11.27
C LEU A 41 -0.88 -32.05 11.20
N ALA A 42 -1.51 -32.69 12.19
CA ALA A 42 -1.63 -34.14 12.25
C ALA A 42 -2.28 -34.74 10.98
N ASN A 43 -3.10 -33.97 10.26
CA ASN A 43 -3.81 -34.34 9.05
C ASN A 43 -3.47 -33.48 7.83
N LYS A 44 -2.21 -33.02 7.71
CA LYS A 44 -1.70 -32.15 6.62
C LYS A 44 -2.33 -32.38 5.23
N GLU A 45 -2.34 -33.61 4.72
CA GLU A 45 -2.93 -33.94 3.41
C GLU A 45 -4.41 -33.55 3.31
N ALA A 46 -5.22 -33.86 4.34
CA ALA A 46 -6.62 -33.48 4.37
C ALA A 46 -6.78 -31.96 4.47
N SER A 47 -5.88 -31.27 5.19
CA SER A 47 -5.88 -29.81 5.32
C SER A 47 -5.55 -29.11 4.00
N LEU A 48 -4.61 -29.66 3.22
CA LEU A 48 -4.31 -29.17 1.87
C LEU A 48 -5.54 -29.28 0.96
N LEU A 49 -6.20 -30.45 0.93
CA LEU A 49 -7.39 -30.67 0.11
C LEU A 49 -8.55 -29.77 0.53
N ALA A 50 -8.80 -29.63 1.83
CA ALA A 50 -9.85 -28.76 2.36
C ALA A 50 -9.63 -27.29 1.95
N THR A 51 -8.40 -26.80 2.04
CA THR A 51 -8.02 -25.45 1.60
C THR A 51 -8.23 -25.27 0.10
N GLU A 52 -7.80 -26.23 -0.72
CA GLU A 52 -8.01 -26.18 -2.17
C GLU A 52 -9.51 -26.13 -2.53
N ILE A 53 -10.34 -26.93 -1.85
CA ILE A 53 -11.79 -26.90 -2.03
C ILE A 53 -12.35 -25.52 -1.66
N MET A 54 -11.93 -24.93 -0.54
CA MET A 54 -12.33 -23.56 -0.17
C MET A 54 -11.92 -22.55 -1.26
N GLY A 55 -10.74 -22.70 -1.88
CA GLY A 55 -10.31 -21.86 -3.01
C GLY A 55 -11.20 -21.97 -4.26
N ARG A 56 -11.95 -23.07 -4.40
CA ARG A 56 -12.93 -23.27 -5.48
C ARG A 56 -14.30 -22.70 -5.16
N ILE A 57 -14.57 -22.39 -3.89
CA ILE A 57 -15.84 -21.78 -3.48
C ILE A 57 -15.80 -20.29 -3.81
N ASN A 58 -16.48 -19.93 -4.89
CA ASN A 58 -16.56 -18.55 -5.38
C ASN A 58 -17.49 -17.68 -4.52
N LYS A 59 -17.17 -17.50 -3.23
CA LYS A 59 -17.92 -16.70 -2.26
C LYS A 59 -16.98 -15.93 -1.33
N SER A 60 -17.42 -14.74 -0.93
CA SER A 60 -16.71 -13.90 0.03
C SER A 60 -16.52 -14.51 1.41
N THR A 61 -17.40 -15.43 1.83
CA THR A 61 -17.23 -16.19 3.08
C THR A 61 -16.01 -17.11 3.01
N SER A 62 -15.79 -17.76 1.86
CA SER A 62 -14.63 -18.61 1.65
C SER A 62 -13.34 -17.80 1.65
N PHE A 63 -13.35 -16.64 0.97
CA PHE A 63 -12.24 -15.70 1.01
C PHE A 63 -11.90 -15.28 2.44
N LYS A 64 -12.90 -14.91 3.25
CA LYS A 64 -12.67 -14.52 4.65
C LYS A 64 -12.04 -15.65 5.48
N ASN A 65 -12.52 -16.89 5.30
CA ASN A 65 -11.98 -18.05 6.00
C ASN A 65 -10.53 -18.33 5.58
N LEU A 66 -10.24 -18.29 4.27
CA LEU A 66 -8.88 -18.41 3.75
C LEU A 66 -7.96 -17.29 4.24
N PHE A 67 -8.47 -16.06 4.32
CA PHE A 67 -7.72 -14.92 4.83
C PHE A 67 -7.34 -15.14 6.31
N ASN A 68 -8.28 -15.61 7.14
CA ASN A 68 -7.97 -15.94 8.54
C ASN A 68 -6.93 -17.06 8.66
N LEU A 69 -6.98 -18.07 7.78
CA LEU A 69 -5.97 -19.13 7.74
C LEU A 69 -4.60 -18.59 7.30
N TYR A 70 -4.58 -17.63 6.38
CA TYR A 70 -3.37 -16.95 5.93
C TYR A 70 -2.71 -16.19 7.08
N LEU A 71 -3.49 -15.47 7.90
CA LEU A 71 -2.99 -14.77 9.09
C LEU A 71 -2.43 -15.73 10.16
N ALA A 72 -2.92 -16.97 10.21
CA ALA A 72 -2.42 -17.97 11.15
C ALA A 72 -0.97 -18.42 10.88
N ASN A 73 -0.36 -18.01 9.75
CA ASN A 73 1.04 -18.20 9.37
C ASN A 73 1.57 -19.61 9.65
N THR A 74 1.25 -20.52 8.73
CA THR A 74 1.41 -21.98 8.91
C THR A 74 2.67 -22.54 8.24
N GLU A 75 2.83 -23.87 8.21
CA GLU A 75 3.91 -24.51 7.44
C GLU A 75 3.88 -24.12 5.95
N GLU A 76 5.07 -24.04 5.35
CA GLU A 76 5.29 -23.54 3.97
C GLU A 76 4.36 -24.17 2.91
N ASP A 77 4.19 -25.49 2.92
CA ASP A 77 3.34 -26.18 1.94
C ASP A 77 1.86 -25.78 2.07
N LEU A 78 1.35 -25.68 3.30
CA LEU A 78 -0.05 -25.31 3.53
C LEU A 78 -0.27 -23.83 3.23
N ASN A 79 0.68 -22.98 3.62
CA ASN A 79 0.62 -21.56 3.35
C ASN A 79 0.58 -21.28 1.84
N THR A 80 1.36 -22.01 1.04
CA THR A 80 1.34 -21.91 -0.43
C THR A 80 -0.05 -22.22 -1.01
N VAL A 81 -0.72 -23.26 -0.50
CA VAL A 81 -2.08 -23.61 -0.96
C VAL A 81 -3.12 -22.58 -0.47
N ILE A 82 -2.94 -22.04 0.74
CA ILE A 82 -3.79 -20.96 1.27
C ILE A 82 -3.67 -19.72 0.37
N GLU A 83 -2.45 -19.28 0.05
CA GLU A 83 -2.20 -18.11 -0.80
C GLU A 83 -2.81 -18.27 -2.19
N ALA A 84 -2.60 -19.40 -2.85
CA ALA A 84 -3.19 -19.70 -4.15
C ALA A 84 -4.73 -19.69 -4.10
N SER A 85 -5.30 -20.30 -3.06
CA SER A 85 -6.76 -20.37 -2.86
C SER A 85 -7.36 -19.00 -2.54
N LEU A 86 -6.65 -18.20 -1.75
CA LEU A 86 -7.04 -16.83 -1.40
C LEU A 86 -7.07 -15.94 -2.64
N LEU A 87 -6.03 -15.98 -3.46
CA LEU A 87 -5.95 -15.23 -4.72
C LEU A 87 -7.05 -15.66 -5.70
N LYS A 88 -7.38 -16.95 -5.79
CA LYS A 88 -8.45 -17.45 -6.65
C LYS A 88 -9.84 -16.92 -6.25
N THR A 89 -10.08 -16.71 -4.96
CA THR A 89 -11.38 -16.24 -4.43
C THR A 89 -11.47 -14.71 -4.32
N LEU A 90 -10.35 -14.01 -4.47
CA LEU A 90 -10.27 -12.55 -4.35
C LEU A 90 -11.15 -11.78 -5.37
N PRO A 91 -11.22 -12.15 -6.68
CA PRO A 91 -11.99 -11.38 -7.66
C PRO A 91 -13.48 -11.22 -7.35
N VAL A 92 -14.10 -12.15 -6.61
CA VAL A 92 -15.50 -12.03 -6.17
C VAL A 92 -15.66 -11.47 -4.76
N SER A 93 -14.54 -11.16 -4.11
CA SER A 93 -14.46 -10.81 -2.70
C SER A 93 -13.76 -9.48 -2.47
N GLU A 94 -13.52 -8.69 -3.52
CA GLU A 94 -12.76 -7.43 -3.49
C GLU A 94 -13.23 -6.48 -2.39
N THR A 95 -14.55 -6.24 -2.27
CA THR A 95 -15.12 -5.39 -1.21
C THR A 95 -14.83 -5.93 0.19
N VAL A 96 -14.90 -7.24 0.37
CA VAL A 96 -14.60 -7.87 1.66
C VAL A 96 -13.11 -7.79 1.97
N ALA A 97 -12.25 -8.01 0.98
CA ALA A 97 -10.80 -7.86 1.12
C ALA A 97 -10.42 -6.44 1.58
N LEU A 98 -10.98 -5.41 0.94
CA LEU A 98 -10.75 -4.02 1.34
C LEU A 98 -11.25 -3.74 2.76
N SER A 99 -12.41 -4.27 3.14
CA SER A 99 -12.95 -4.09 4.51
C SER A 99 -12.09 -4.77 5.58
N LEU A 100 -11.44 -5.90 5.27
CA LEU A 100 -10.56 -6.59 6.21
C LEU A 100 -9.26 -5.79 6.46
N MET A 101 -8.81 -5.00 5.48
CA MET A 101 -7.66 -4.12 5.68
C MET A 101 -7.94 -2.97 6.66
N GLU A 102 -9.21 -2.59 6.82
CA GLU A 102 -9.64 -1.57 7.79
C GLU A 102 -9.70 -2.11 9.22
N ASP A 103 -9.67 -3.43 9.41
CA ASP A 103 -9.69 -4.06 10.73
C ASP A 103 -8.37 -3.77 11.48
N THR A 104 -8.50 -3.36 12.73
CA THR A 104 -7.37 -3.03 13.61
C THR A 104 -6.70 -4.28 14.20
N SER A 105 -7.36 -5.44 14.12
CA SER A 105 -6.76 -6.72 14.50
C SER A 105 -5.76 -7.24 13.47
N VAL A 106 -5.83 -6.75 12.23
CA VAL A 106 -4.83 -7.03 11.20
C VAL A 106 -3.67 -6.05 11.40
N SER A 107 -2.50 -6.59 11.71
CA SER A 107 -1.27 -5.83 11.91
C SER A 107 -0.76 -5.18 10.62
N VAL A 108 0.12 -4.19 10.76
CA VAL A 108 0.78 -3.53 9.62
C VAL A 108 1.53 -4.55 8.76
N ARG A 109 2.27 -5.46 9.40
CA ARG A 109 2.97 -6.57 8.73
C ARG A 109 2.06 -7.45 7.89
N GLU A 110 0.90 -7.82 8.41
CA GLU A 110 -0.06 -8.67 7.71
C GLU A 110 -0.67 -7.94 6.51
N LYS A 111 -0.97 -6.65 6.65
CA LYS A 111 -1.43 -5.79 5.54
C LYS A 111 -0.37 -5.69 4.44
N LEU A 112 0.89 -5.48 4.81
CA LEU A 112 2.02 -5.41 3.89
C LEU A 112 2.24 -6.75 3.17
N SER A 113 2.18 -7.86 3.89
CA SER A 113 2.33 -9.21 3.32
C SER A 113 1.20 -9.50 2.33
N PHE A 114 -0.05 -9.21 2.70
CA PHE A 114 -1.20 -9.35 1.79
C PHE A 114 -1.08 -8.43 0.56
N PHE A 115 -0.61 -7.19 0.73
CA PHE A 115 -0.35 -6.28 -0.37
C PHE A 115 0.63 -6.88 -1.38
N TYR A 116 1.80 -7.38 -0.95
CA TYR A 116 2.78 -7.98 -1.85
C TYR A 116 2.26 -9.27 -2.52
N LEU A 117 1.52 -10.10 -1.79
CA LEU A 117 0.86 -11.28 -2.36
C LEU A 117 -0.06 -10.89 -3.52
N VAL A 118 -0.91 -9.87 -3.33
CA VAL A 118 -1.81 -9.36 -4.36
C VAL A 118 -1.05 -8.72 -5.52
N GLN A 119 -0.02 -7.92 -5.26
CA GLN A 119 0.76 -7.26 -6.32
C GLN A 119 1.48 -8.26 -7.21
N SER A 120 2.02 -9.35 -6.64
CA SER A 120 2.75 -10.39 -7.36
C SER A 120 1.87 -11.27 -8.24
N SER A 121 0.55 -11.34 -7.97
CA SER A 121 -0.36 -12.20 -8.71
C SER A 121 -0.71 -11.63 -10.09
N PRO A 122 -0.49 -12.36 -11.20
CA PRO A 122 -0.87 -11.91 -12.54
C PRO A 122 -2.39 -12.02 -12.81
N GLU A 123 -3.12 -12.77 -12.00
CA GLU A 123 -4.56 -13.02 -12.18
C GLU A 123 -5.44 -11.90 -11.62
N ILE A 124 -4.90 -11.13 -10.67
CA ILE A 124 -5.61 -10.01 -10.05
C ILE A 124 -5.54 -8.79 -10.95
N SER A 125 -6.71 -8.16 -11.15
CA SER A 125 -6.82 -6.97 -11.97
C SER A 125 -5.95 -5.81 -11.47
N ASP A 126 -5.38 -5.04 -12.40
CA ASP A 126 -4.62 -3.83 -12.05
C ASP A 126 -5.48 -2.79 -11.31
N ILE A 127 -6.79 -2.77 -11.60
CA ILE A 127 -7.77 -1.91 -10.90
C ILE A 127 -7.79 -2.25 -9.43
N PHE A 128 -8.00 -3.53 -9.07
CA PHE A 128 -8.04 -3.94 -7.67
C PHE A 128 -6.70 -3.72 -6.97
N LYS A 129 -5.59 -4.00 -7.65
CA LYS A 129 -4.24 -3.72 -7.11
C LYS A 129 -4.06 -2.25 -6.73
N SER A 130 -4.59 -1.33 -7.53
CA SER A 130 -4.53 0.11 -7.26
C SER A 130 -5.56 0.57 -6.23
N ASP A 131 -6.78 -0.01 -6.20
CA ASP A 131 -7.76 0.22 -5.13
C ASP A 131 -7.24 -0.26 -3.77
N LEU A 132 -6.56 -1.41 -3.71
CA LEU A 132 -5.91 -1.91 -2.50
C LEU A 132 -4.77 -0.98 -2.06
N ALA A 133 -3.95 -0.51 -3.00
CA ALA A 133 -2.86 0.43 -2.69
C ALA A 133 -3.39 1.75 -2.10
N GLU A 134 -4.45 2.29 -2.70
CA GLU A 134 -5.10 3.53 -2.23
C GLU A 134 -5.67 3.34 -0.82
N LYS A 135 -6.41 2.26 -0.60
CA LYS A 135 -6.99 1.90 0.70
C LYS A 135 -5.91 1.79 1.78
N LEU A 136 -4.82 1.06 1.48
CA LEU A 136 -3.74 0.84 2.44
C LEU A 136 -2.95 2.10 2.73
N LEU A 137 -2.68 2.95 1.73
CA LEU A 137 -2.05 4.25 1.98
C LEU A 137 -2.94 5.11 2.89
N SER A 138 -4.24 5.19 2.61
CA SER A 138 -5.20 5.92 3.45
C SER A 138 -5.27 5.42 4.90
N ILE A 139 -5.06 4.13 5.13
CA ILE A 139 -4.97 3.58 6.50
C ILE A 139 -3.62 3.95 7.13
N ALA A 140 -2.54 3.85 6.35
CA ALA A 140 -1.20 4.14 6.81
C ALA A 140 -0.96 5.63 7.11
N THR A 141 -1.82 6.53 6.60
CA THR A 141 -1.79 7.96 6.98
C THR A 141 -2.43 8.25 8.35
N ILE A 142 -3.23 7.33 8.89
CA ILE A 142 -3.94 7.53 10.17
C ILE A 142 -3.19 6.88 11.33
N ASN A 143 -2.47 5.78 11.06
CA ASN A 143 -1.78 5.01 12.09
C ASN A 143 -0.43 5.65 12.46
N VAL A 144 -0.10 5.57 13.74
CA VAL A 144 1.22 5.94 14.27
C VAL A 144 1.79 4.67 14.88
N GLY A 145 2.84 4.09 14.31
CA GLY A 145 3.41 2.84 14.81
C GLY A 145 3.84 2.96 16.28
N ASP A 146 3.41 1.99 17.10
CA ASP A 146 3.59 2.01 18.56
C ASP A 146 5.01 1.57 18.97
N SER A 147 5.68 0.82 18.10
CA SER A 147 7.06 0.36 18.26
C SER A 147 7.95 0.80 17.09
N GLU A 148 9.27 0.70 17.27
CA GLU A 148 10.24 1.00 16.19
C GLU A 148 10.10 0.02 15.01
N GLU A 149 9.88 -1.26 15.29
CA GLU A 149 9.65 -2.29 14.28
C GLU A 149 8.36 -2.02 13.48
N GLU A 150 7.25 -1.78 14.18
CA GLU A 150 5.98 -1.48 13.53
C GLU A 150 6.04 -0.18 12.73
N ARG A 151 6.81 0.81 13.18
CA ARG A 151 7.03 2.05 12.45
C ARG A 151 7.82 1.82 11.16
N ALA A 152 8.83 0.96 11.18
CA ALA A 152 9.57 0.58 9.98
C ALA A 152 8.66 -0.15 8.98
N GLU A 153 7.83 -1.09 9.45
CA GLU A 153 6.84 -1.78 8.62
C GLU A 153 5.78 -0.82 8.05
N LEU A 154 5.37 0.19 8.82
CA LEU A 154 4.41 1.21 8.40
C LEU A 154 5.00 2.08 7.28
N ILE A 155 6.24 2.53 7.45
CA ILE A 155 6.96 3.28 6.42
C ILE A 155 7.10 2.43 5.15
N GLU A 156 7.46 1.15 5.28
CA GLU A 156 7.53 0.26 4.12
C GLU A 156 6.18 0.16 3.40
N LEU A 157 5.07 0.00 4.14
CA LEU A 157 3.72 -0.03 3.58
C LEU A 157 3.36 1.27 2.85
N GLN A 158 3.68 2.43 3.44
CA GLN A 158 3.45 3.74 2.82
C GLN A 158 4.19 3.86 1.47
N PHE A 159 5.47 3.51 1.42
CA PHE A 159 6.27 3.63 0.19
C PHE A 159 5.90 2.59 -0.86
N ALA A 160 5.61 1.35 -0.47
CA ALA A 160 5.18 0.31 -1.39
C ALA A 160 3.85 0.66 -2.06
N THR A 161 2.89 1.20 -1.29
CA THR A 161 1.59 1.63 -1.81
C THR A 161 1.72 2.90 -2.66
N LEU A 162 2.49 3.90 -2.21
CA LEU A 162 2.76 5.12 -2.98
C LEU A 162 3.39 4.82 -4.35
N HIS A 163 4.39 3.94 -4.38
CA HIS A 163 5.04 3.53 -5.64
C HIS A 163 4.04 2.91 -6.62
N ARG A 164 3.17 2.01 -6.13
CA ARG A 164 2.10 1.42 -6.96
C ARG A 164 1.14 2.48 -7.50
N LEU A 165 0.72 3.42 -6.66
CA LEU A 165 -0.20 4.49 -7.05
C LEU A 165 0.41 5.43 -8.08
N SER A 166 1.68 5.80 -7.91
CA SER A 166 2.43 6.65 -8.83
C SER A 166 2.63 5.95 -10.18
N SER A 167 3.02 4.68 -10.19
CA SER A 167 3.22 3.90 -11.42
C SER A 167 1.94 3.69 -12.22
N SER A 168 0.78 3.64 -11.56
CA SER A 168 -0.52 3.43 -12.18
C SER A 168 -1.28 4.73 -12.47
N LEU A 169 -0.76 5.89 -12.06
CA LEU A 169 -1.42 7.19 -12.13
C LEU A 169 -2.86 7.14 -11.61
N TRP A 170 -3.06 6.46 -10.47
CA TRP A 170 -4.38 6.14 -9.96
C TRP A 170 -5.12 7.36 -9.43
N VAL A 171 -5.98 7.95 -10.27
CA VAL A 171 -6.67 9.23 -10.00
C VAL A 171 -7.44 9.24 -8.67
N LYS A 172 -7.98 8.12 -8.20
CA LYS A 172 -8.70 8.07 -6.92
C LYS A 172 -7.80 8.37 -5.72
N ALA A 173 -6.48 8.15 -5.83
CA ALA A 173 -5.52 8.38 -4.76
C ALA A 173 -4.98 9.81 -4.71
N MET A 174 -5.43 10.71 -5.59
CA MET A 174 -4.93 12.09 -5.65
C MET A 174 -5.00 12.80 -4.30
N ASP A 175 -6.14 12.70 -3.61
CA ASP A 175 -6.32 13.33 -2.28
C ASP A 175 -5.49 12.59 -1.22
N THR A 176 -5.50 11.26 -1.24
CA THR A 176 -4.73 10.41 -0.31
C THR A 176 -3.22 10.69 -0.37
N VAL A 177 -2.67 10.95 -1.56
CA VAL A 177 -1.24 11.32 -1.73
C VAL A 177 -0.95 12.72 -1.19
N VAL A 178 -1.89 13.67 -1.35
CA VAL A 178 -1.79 15.00 -0.75
C VAL A 178 -1.82 14.90 0.78
N ASP A 179 -2.70 14.09 1.34
CA ASP A 179 -2.82 13.86 2.78
C ASP A 179 -1.61 13.10 3.37
N PHE A 180 -0.92 12.29 2.57
CA PHE A 180 0.30 11.60 2.98
C PHE A 180 1.51 12.54 3.12
N PHE A 181 1.58 13.61 2.33
CA PHE A 181 2.73 14.54 2.36
C PHE A 181 3.15 15.04 3.75
N PRO A 182 2.25 15.58 4.60
CA PRO A 182 2.65 16.07 5.93
C PRO A 182 3.25 14.97 6.82
N ILE A 183 2.86 13.71 6.59
CA ILE A 183 3.36 12.55 7.33
C ILE A 183 4.79 12.24 6.87
N ALA A 184 4.99 12.09 5.56
CA ALA A 184 6.32 11.89 4.98
C ALA A 184 7.28 13.01 5.34
N ARG A 185 6.82 14.27 5.36
CA ARG A 185 7.63 15.42 5.80
C ARG A 185 8.05 15.28 7.26
N SER A 186 7.12 14.92 8.14
CA SER A 186 7.40 14.70 9.56
C SER A 186 8.39 13.55 9.78
N GLU A 187 8.24 12.46 9.02
CA GLU A 187 9.16 11.31 9.05
C GLU A 187 10.56 11.70 8.55
N TYR A 188 10.64 12.52 7.50
CA TYR A 188 11.91 13.05 6.98
C TYR A 188 12.60 13.97 8.00
N GLU A 189 11.86 14.90 8.60
CA GLU A 189 12.39 15.82 9.61
C GLU A 189 12.86 15.08 10.88
N GLN A 190 12.27 13.93 11.18
CA GLN A 190 12.70 13.02 12.26
C GLN A 190 13.86 12.09 11.86
N GLY A 191 14.28 12.08 10.59
CA GLY A 191 15.32 11.20 10.08
C GLY A 191 14.90 9.73 9.94
N LEU A 192 13.59 9.46 9.91
CA LEU A 192 13.03 8.11 9.74
C LEU A 192 13.04 7.66 8.26
N ILE A 193 12.99 8.62 7.34
CA ILE A 193 13.15 8.39 5.91
C ILE A 193 14.28 9.26 5.37
N SER A 194 14.94 8.76 4.32
CA SER A 194 16.03 9.48 3.65
C SER A 194 15.52 10.65 2.80
N ALA A 195 16.41 11.57 2.45
CA ALA A 195 16.12 12.63 1.48
C ALA A 195 15.70 12.08 0.12
N GLU A 196 16.27 10.94 -0.31
CA GLU A 196 15.89 10.26 -1.57
C GLU A 196 14.44 9.78 -1.53
N GLN A 197 14.06 9.09 -0.46
CA GLN A 197 12.68 8.66 -0.24
C GLN A 197 11.72 9.85 -0.17
N PHE A 198 12.08 10.92 0.53
CA PHE A 198 11.23 12.10 0.60
C PHE A 198 11.08 12.80 -0.77
N VAL A 199 12.15 12.82 -1.58
CA VAL A 199 12.10 13.31 -2.97
C VAL A 199 11.16 12.48 -3.83
N ASP A 200 11.09 11.16 -3.64
CA ASP A 200 10.12 10.31 -4.34
C ASP A 200 8.67 10.71 -4.02
N VAL A 201 8.37 11.11 -2.79
CA VAL A 201 7.06 11.64 -2.40
C VAL A 201 6.74 12.93 -3.16
N LEU A 202 7.70 13.85 -3.27
CA LEU A 202 7.55 15.10 -4.02
C LEU A 202 7.29 14.83 -5.51
N TYR A 203 7.97 13.86 -6.11
CA TYR A 203 7.70 13.46 -7.49
C TYR A 203 6.34 12.80 -7.66
N CYS A 204 5.86 12.04 -6.67
CA CYS A 204 4.50 11.51 -6.71
C CYS A 204 3.44 12.63 -6.70
N LEU A 205 3.59 13.66 -5.86
CA LEU A 205 2.71 14.83 -5.88
C LEU A 205 2.70 15.53 -7.25
N GLN A 206 3.87 15.65 -7.89
CA GLN A 206 3.96 16.22 -9.23
C GLN A 206 3.16 15.41 -10.26
N ASN A 207 3.21 14.07 -10.19
CA ASN A 207 2.53 13.19 -11.15
C ASN A 207 1.00 13.29 -11.08
N PHE A 208 0.43 13.60 -9.91
CA PHE A 208 -1.02 13.72 -9.73
C PHE A 208 -1.59 15.08 -10.12
N ALA A 209 -0.75 16.11 -10.23
CA ALA A 209 -1.08 17.42 -10.78
C ALA A 209 -2.41 18.06 -10.29
N THR A 210 -2.68 17.99 -8.98
CA THR A 210 -3.86 18.59 -8.37
C THR A 210 -3.59 19.98 -7.78
N ASN A 211 -4.64 20.77 -7.57
CA ASN A 211 -4.54 22.03 -6.82
C ASN A 211 -4.00 21.80 -5.39
N GLY A 212 -4.35 20.67 -4.77
CA GLY A 212 -3.78 20.25 -3.48
C GLY A 212 -2.27 20.06 -3.54
N SER A 213 -1.77 19.40 -4.59
CA SER A 213 -0.33 19.20 -4.83
C SER A 213 0.40 20.54 -4.99
N VAL A 214 -0.18 21.48 -5.75
CA VAL A 214 0.35 22.84 -5.87
C VAL A 214 0.43 23.53 -4.52
N ALA A 215 -0.66 23.54 -3.76
CA ALA A 215 -0.74 24.23 -2.47
C ALA A 215 0.29 23.68 -1.48
N VAL A 216 0.43 22.35 -1.43
CA VAL A 216 1.39 21.65 -0.58
C VAL A 216 2.83 21.99 -0.96
N LEU A 217 3.21 21.82 -2.23
CA LEU A 217 4.58 22.11 -2.67
C LEU A 217 4.93 23.60 -2.50
N ASN A 218 3.98 24.50 -2.77
CA ASN A 218 4.20 25.94 -2.65
C ASN A 218 4.34 26.36 -1.19
N GLY A 219 3.50 25.81 -0.30
CA GLY A 219 3.62 25.99 1.15
C GLY A 219 4.95 25.46 1.67
N TYR A 220 5.38 24.29 1.19
CA TYR A 220 6.66 23.73 1.62
C TYR A 220 7.86 24.55 1.12
N LEU A 221 7.82 25.08 -0.12
CA LEU A 221 8.86 25.98 -0.61
C LEU A 221 8.96 27.24 0.25
N LYS A 222 7.84 27.79 0.72
CA LYS A 222 7.82 28.93 1.64
C LYS A 222 8.53 28.60 2.96
N ASP A 223 8.30 27.41 3.51
CA ASP A 223 8.95 26.95 4.73
C ASP A 223 10.46 26.77 4.52
N LEU A 224 10.85 26.13 3.42
CA LEU A 224 12.26 25.96 3.03
C LEU A 224 12.96 27.31 2.85
N ASN A 225 12.31 28.28 2.20
CA ASN A 225 12.83 29.64 2.07
C ASN A 225 13.01 30.35 3.42
N SER A 226 12.06 30.15 4.33
CA SER A 226 12.15 30.69 5.69
C SER A 226 13.32 30.08 6.45
N ALA A 227 13.51 28.76 6.35
CA ALA A 227 14.65 28.05 6.92
C ALA A 227 15.97 28.52 6.31
N ALA A 228 16.09 28.60 4.98
CA ALA A 228 17.30 29.04 4.28
C ALA A 228 17.71 30.48 4.62
N SER A 229 16.75 31.35 4.91
CA SER A 229 17.01 32.72 5.37
C SER A 229 17.63 32.80 6.77
N THR A 230 17.43 31.75 7.57
CA THR A 230 17.89 31.66 8.97
C THR A 230 19.14 30.80 9.10
N ASP A 231 19.10 29.59 8.55
CA ASP A 231 20.19 28.61 8.56
C ASP A 231 20.15 27.74 7.29
N MET A 232 20.99 28.11 6.32
CA MET A 232 21.14 27.37 5.06
C MET A 232 21.64 25.93 5.26
N SER A 233 22.32 25.60 6.36
CA SER A 233 22.84 24.24 6.61
C SER A 233 21.74 23.24 6.95
N SER A 234 20.58 23.73 7.38
CA SER A 234 19.41 22.91 7.68
C SER A 234 18.62 22.50 6.43
N VAL A 235 19.00 23.01 5.25
CA VAL A 235 18.22 22.86 4.02
C VAL A 235 18.93 21.94 3.03
N ASP A 236 18.28 20.82 2.72
CA ASP A 236 18.77 19.87 1.73
C ASP A 236 18.52 20.39 0.30
N GLU A 237 19.60 20.54 -0.48
CA GLU A 237 19.56 21.07 -1.84
C GLU A 237 18.73 20.20 -2.79
N ASN A 238 18.78 18.87 -2.65
CA ASN A 238 18.01 17.96 -3.51
C ASN A 238 16.51 18.08 -3.24
N VAL A 239 16.12 18.21 -1.96
CA VAL A 239 14.73 18.42 -1.57
C VAL A 239 14.20 19.74 -2.14
N VAL A 240 14.94 20.85 -1.97
CA VAL A 240 14.56 22.15 -2.54
C VAL A 240 14.43 22.09 -4.05
N MET A 241 15.39 21.45 -4.72
CA MET A 241 15.35 21.26 -6.16
C MET A 241 14.12 20.47 -6.62
N ALA A 242 13.76 19.39 -5.93
CA ALA A 242 12.59 18.58 -6.25
C ALA A 242 11.29 19.41 -6.12
N VAL A 243 11.16 20.20 -5.04
CA VAL A 243 10.01 21.10 -4.85
C VAL A 243 9.90 22.14 -5.98
N ILE A 244 11.00 22.83 -6.30
CA ILE A 244 11.03 23.85 -7.37
C ILE A 244 10.68 23.22 -8.73
N THR A 245 11.25 22.07 -9.04
CA THR A 245 11.00 21.35 -10.29
C THR A 245 9.54 20.92 -10.38
N GLY A 246 8.98 20.39 -9.28
CA GLY A 246 7.57 20.03 -9.18
C GLY A 246 6.66 21.23 -9.42
N LEU A 247 6.91 22.36 -8.76
CA LEU A 247 6.12 23.60 -8.96
C LEU A 247 6.18 24.13 -10.39
N GLY A 248 7.35 24.10 -11.03
CA GLY A 248 7.51 24.45 -12.44
C GLY A 248 6.69 23.55 -13.36
N ALA A 249 6.74 22.24 -13.13
CA ALA A 249 5.99 21.25 -13.90
C ALA A 249 4.46 21.39 -13.72
N LEU A 250 3.99 21.73 -12.52
CA LEU A 250 2.58 21.99 -12.24
C LEU A 250 2.10 23.32 -12.84
N GLY A 251 3.01 24.27 -13.06
CA GLY A 251 2.73 25.50 -13.82
C GLY A 251 1.79 26.49 -13.13
N SER A 252 1.53 26.39 -11.82
CA SER A 252 0.62 27.29 -11.13
C SER A 252 1.26 28.64 -10.79
N LYS A 253 0.62 29.74 -11.20
CA LYS A 253 1.06 31.11 -10.87
C LYS A 253 1.15 31.41 -9.37
N GLU A 254 0.46 30.64 -8.52
CA GLU A 254 0.53 30.79 -7.06
C GLU A 254 1.95 30.53 -6.52
N ALA A 255 2.78 29.81 -7.26
CA ALA A 255 4.16 29.53 -6.91
C ALA A 255 5.12 30.70 -7.18
N PHE A 256 4.70 31.72 -7.95
CA PHE A 256 5.59 32.78 -8.46
C PHE A 256 6.37 33.47 -7.35
N ASP A 257 5.69 33.93 -6.29
CA ASP A 257 6.34 34.71 -5.22
C ASP A 257 7.42 33.90 -4.49
N ASN A 258 7.12 32.63 -4.18
CA ASN A 258 8.08 31.76 -3.49
C ASN A 258 9.25 31.36 -4.40
N LEU A 259 9.01 31.11 -5.69
CA LEU A 259 10.05 30.84 -6.68
C LEU A 259 10.95 32.07 -6.91
N LEU A 260 10.36 33.27 -6.96
CA LEU A 260 11.11 34.51 -7.06
C LEU A 260 11.97 34.73 -5.81
N TYR A 261 11.44 34.42 -4.62
CA TYR A 261 12.17 34.61 -3.37
C TYR A 261 13.44 33.73 -3.28
N VAL A 262 13.41 32.51 -3.82
CA VAL A 262 14.60 31.63 -3.97
C VAL A 262 15.76 32.37 -4.63
N THR A 263 15.50 33.25 -5.60
CA THR A 263 16.56 33.96 -6.34
C THR A 263 17.31 35.00 -5.49
N TYR A 264 16.74 35.43 -4.36
CA TYR A 264 17.35 36.39 -3.43
C TYR A 264 18.02 35.75 -2.22
N LEU A 265 17.77 34.45 -2.00
CA LEU A 265 18.28 33.70 -0.85
C LEU A 265 19.68 33.10 -1.12
N PRO A 266 20.42 32.71 -0.06
CA PRO A 266 21.79 32.20 -0.17
C PRO A 266 21.90 30.78 -0.75
N TYR A 267 20.92 30.34 -1.55
CA TYR A 267 20.96 29.07 -2.27
C TYR A 267 22.11 28.99 -3.27
N SER A 268 22.44 27.78 -3.72
CA SER A 268 23.40 27.56 -4.80
C SER A 268 22.91 28.20 -6.11
N GLU A 269 23.84 28.50 -7.04
CA GLU A 269 23.43 29.02 -8.35
C GLU A 269 22.63 27.99 -9.15
N LYS A 270 22.85 26.70 -8.90
CA LYS A 270 22.07 25.61 -9.47
C LYS A 270 20.60 25.75 -9.06
N VAL A 271 20.31 25.86 -7.76
CA VAL A 271 18.94 26.06 -7.25
C VAL A 271 18.32 27.35 -7.79
N ARG A 272 19.05 28.47 -7.79
CA ARG A 272 18.54 29.74 -8.34
C ARG A 272 18.22 29.65 -9.83
N THR A 273 19.01 28.91 -10.60
CA THR A 273 18.76 28.68 -12.02
C THR A 273 17.50 27.83 -12.20
N THR A 274 17.37 26.72 -11.47
CA THR A 274 16.16 25.90 -11.49
C THR A 274 14.90 26.70 -11.13
N ALA A 275 14.98 27.64 -10.19
CA ALA A 275 13.86 28.52 -9.85
C ALA A 275 13.46 29.46 -10.99
N ARG A 276 14.44 30.03 -11.71
CA ARG A 276 14.18 30.86 -12.90
C ARG A 276 13.52 30.05 -14.00
N ASP A 277 14.00 28.83 -14.24
CA ASP A 277 13.44 27.92 -15.24
C ASP A 277 12.01 27.52 -14.87
N ALA A 278 11.75 27.18 -13.60
CA ALA A 278 10.41 26.87 -13.10
C ALA A 278 9.44 28.06 -13.24
N MET A 279 9.88 29.29 -12.97
CA MET A 279 9.06 30.50 -13.19
C MET A 279 8.66 30.68 -14.66
N ALA A 280 9.54 30.31 -15.60
CA ALA A 280 9.24 30.40 -17.04
C ALA A 280 8.19 29.37 -17.50
N MET A 281 7.95 28.31 -16.73
CA MET A 281 6.94 27.27 -17.01
C MET A 281 5.54 27.62 -16.48
N LEU A 282 5.42 28.64 -15.63
CA LEU A 282 4.14 29.03 -15.03
C LEU A 282 3.14 29.53 -16.09
N GLN A 283 1.89 29.10 -15.94
CA GLN A 283 0.76 29.50 -16.76
C GLN A 283 0.06 30.69 -16.10
N TRP A 284 -0.15 31.77 -16.88
CA TRP A 284 -0.64 33.08 -16.40
C TRP A 284 -2.14 33.27 -16.60
#